data_AF-A0A2E1NNI8-F1
#
_entry.id   AF-A0A2E1NNI8-F1
#
_cell.length_a   1.000
_cell.length_b   1.000
_cell.length_c   1.000
_cell.angle_alpha   90.00
_cell.angle_beta   90.00
_cell.angle_gamma   90.00
#
_symmetry.space_group_name_H-M   'P 1'
#
loop_
_entity.id
_entity.type
_entity.pdbx_description
1 polymer ?
#
loop_
_entity_poly.entity_id
_entity_poly.type
_entity_poly.pdbx_seq_one_letter_code
_entity_poly.pdbx_strand_id
1 'polypeptide(L)'
;MKWDDIDQQVCSVARSLSVLGERWTLLIIRDAFKGTRRFEGFHRSLGVTRHRLAERLTKLVDEGILTKVAYSQQPERFEYRLTRKGLALYPVLMTLSHWGDQWMSGDEPAPLTYWHSRCAHSSEPQLSCTHCNEPLRPEEVSTKLGPALSAYVDACIERGESAPPDAELPRLVGEKQAKPKDQII
;
A
#
# COMPACT_ATOMS: atom_id res chain seq x y z
N MET A 1 -19.52 -3.11 8.53
CA MET A 1 -18.61 -2.48 7.54
C MET A 1 -18.56 -3.39 6.32
N LYS A 2 -18.98 -2.93 5.15
CA LYS A 2 -18.78 -3.70 3.90
C LYS A 2 -17.37 -3.40 3.40
N TRP A 3 -16.63 -4.43 2.99
CA TRP A 3 -15.26 -4.29 2.51
C TRP A 3 -15.18 -3.46 1.21
N ASP A 4 -16.29 -3.38 0.48
CA ASP A 4 -16.40 -2.71 -0.82
C ASP A 4 -16.26 -1.18 -0.74
N ASP A 5 -16.48 -0.56 0.44
CA ASP A 5 -16.41 0.90 0.64
C ASP A 5 -15.14 1.35 1.39
N ILE A 6 -14.13 0.47 1.48
CA ILE A 6 -12.92 0.72 2.29
C ILE A 6 -12.02 1.82 1.68
N ASP A 7 -12.15 2.08 0.38
CA ASP A 7 -11.49 3.17 -0.35
C ASP A 7 -12.09 4.55 -0.03
N GLN A 8 -13.33 4.61 0.45
CA GLN A 8 -14.00 5.85 0.86
C GLN A 8 -13.62 6.30 2.28
N GLN A 9 -12.82 5.52 3.01
CA GLN A 9 -12.40 5.84 4.36
C GLN A 9 -11.31 6.93 4.37
N VAL A 10 -11.34 7.85 5.34
CA VAL A 10 -10.23 8.83 5.49
C VAL A 10 -8.97 8.15 6.02
N CYS A 11 -9.09 6.99 6.66
CA CYS A 11 -7.94 6.19 7.11
C CYS A 11 -7.07 5.76 5.93
N SER A 12 -5.83 6.25 5.88
CA SER A 12 -4.89 5.94 4.78
C SER A 12 -4.51 4.47 4.71
N VAL A 13 -4.48 3.77 5.86
CA VAL A 13 -4.23 2.31 5.91
C VAL A 13 -5.39 1.56 5.24
N ALA A 14 -6.63 1.91 5.57
CA ALA A 14 -7.82 1.31 4.98
C ALA A 14 -7.86 1.52 3.45
N ARG A 15 -7.61 2.75 2.99
CA ARG A 15 -7.49 3.06 1.57
C ARG A 15 -6.39 2.26 0.87
N SER A 16 -5.24 2.09 1.51
CA SER A 16 -4.15 1.30 0.97
C SER A 16 -4.52 -0.18 0.88
N LEU A 17 -5.26 -0.71 1.85
CA LEU A 17 -5.75 -2.10 1.86
C LEU A 17 -6.81 -2.38 0.79
N SER A 18 -7.56 -1.37 0.32
CA SER A 18 -8.44 -1.54 -0.85
C SER A 18 -7.70 -2.02 -2.10
N VAL A 19 -6.41 -1.66 -2.21
CA VAL A 19 -5.55 -2.01 -3.34
C VAL A 19 -4.64 -3.19 -3.01
N LEU A 20 -3.98 -3.13 -1.85
CA LEU A 20 -2.91 -4.06 -1.44
C LEU A 20 -3.40 -5.28 -0.66
N GLY A 21 -4.62 -5.23 -0.10
CA GLY A 21 -5.17 -6.27 0.78
C GLY A 21 -5.53 -7.58 0.05
N GLU A 22 -5.44 -7.61 -1.28
CA GLU A 22 -5.61 -8.83 -2.05
C GLU A 22 -4.33 -9.66 -2.02
N ARG A 23 -4.46 -10.97 -1.72
CA ARG A 23 -3.38 -11.91 -1.41
C ARG A 23 -2.22 -11.92 -2.40
N TRP A 24 -2.50 -11.77 -3.70
CA TRP A 24 -1.48 -11.87 -4.75
C TRP A 24 -0.82 -10.54 -5.08
N THR A 25 -1.41 -9.41 -4.68
CA THR A 25 -0.95 -8.08 -5.08
C THR A 25 0.49 -7.81 -4.65
N LEU A 26 0.82 -8.03 -3.38
CA LEU A 26 2.19 -7.81 -2.90
C LEU A 26 3.19 -8.80 -3.49
N LEU A 27 2.76 -10.01 -3.87
CA LEU A 27 3.61 -10.99 -4.54
C LEU A 27 3.91 -10.61 -6.00
N ILE A 28 2.92 -10.06 -6.71
CA ILE A 28 3.13 -9.49 -8.05
C ILE A 28 4.13 -8.33 -7.98
N ILE A 29 3.95 -7.43 -7.00
CA ILE A 29 4.84 -6.27 -6.83
C ILE A 29 6.26 -6.74 -6.47
N ARG A 30 6.41 -7.72 -5.57
CA ARG A 30 7.70 -8.36 -5.24
C ARG A 30 8.40 -8.87 -6.49
N ASP A 31 7.68 -9.61 -7.33
CA ASP A 31 8.26 -10.17 -8.56
C ASP A 31 8.62 -9.08 -9.57
N ALA A 32 7.85 -7.99 -9.62
CA ALA A 32 8.17 -6.82 -10.43
C ALA A 32 9.48 -6.14 -9.99
N PHE A 33 9.72 -6.01 -8.69
CA PHE A 33 11.00 -5.51 -8.16
C PHE A 33 12.18 -6.45 -8.47
N LYS A 34 11.93 -7.76 -8.55
CA LYS A 34 12.91 -8.76 -9.04
C LYS A 34 13.13 -8.73 -10.55
N GLY A 35 12.44 -7.85 -11.28
CA GLY A 35 12.59 -7.66 -12.72
C GLY A 35 11.63 -8.46 -13.58
N THR A 36 10.65 -9.17 -13.00
CA THR A 36 9.57 -9.81 -13.76
C THR A 36 8.68 -8.73 -14.38
N ARG A 37 8.57 -8.74 -15.71
CA ARG A 37 7.77 -7.73 -16.44
C ARG A 37 6.70 -8.35 -17.35
N ARG A 38 6.71 -9.66 -17.57
CA ARG A 38 5.81 -10.32 -18.53
C ARG A 38 4.80 -11.20 -17.80
N PHE A 39 3.60 -11.30 -18.37
CA PHE A 39 2.50 -12.10 -17.81
C PHE A 39 2.93 -13.54 -17.49
N GLU A 40 3.56 -14.24 -18.44
CA GLU A 40 4.02 -15.63 -18.24
C GLU A 40 5.08 -15.74 -17.14
N GLY A 41 5.87 -14.69 -16.92
CA GLY A 41 6.85 -14.65 -15.82
C GLY A 41 6.15 -14.61 -14.47
N PHE A 42 5.17 -13.73 -14.31
CA PHE A 42 4.35 -13.67 -13.09
C PHE A 42 3.57 -14.98 -12.87
N HIS A 43 2.93 -15.51 -13.91
CA HIS A 43 2.16 -16.75 -13.83
C HIS A 43 3.04 -17.92 -13.37
N ARG A 44 4.24 -18.06 -13.94
CA ARG A 44 5.21 -19.11 -13.57
C ARG A 44 5.67 -18.99 -12.12
N SER A 45 5.92 -17.76 -11.65
CA SER A 45 6.43 -17.50 -10.30
C SER A 45 5.36 -17.70 -9.21
N LEU A 46 4.10 -17.35 -9.51
CA LEU A 46 3.03 -17.28 -8.50
C LEU A 46 2.12 -18.52 -8.47
N GLY A 47 2.01 -19.28 -9.57
CA GLY A 47 1.13 -20.46 -9.65
C GLY A 47 -0.37 -20.15 -9.54
N VAL A 48 -0.75 -18.87 -9.59
CA VAL A 48 -2.15 -18.41 -9.59
C VAL A 48 -2.79 -18.63 -10.96
N THR A 49 -4.11 -18.82 -11.00
CA THR A 49 -4.84 -18.95 -12.27
C THR A 49 -4.63 -17.74 -13.18
N ARG A 50 -4.58 -17.98 -14.51
CA ARG A 50 -4.43 -16.92 -15.52
C ARG A 50 -5.48 -15.81 -15.38
N HIS A 51 -6.73 -16.18 -15.12
CA HIS A 51 -7.82 -15.22 -14.94
C HIS A 51 -7.55 -14.28 -13.76
N ARG A 52 -7.22 -14.84 -12.58
CA ARG A 52 -6.93 -14.03 -11.38
C ARG A 52 -5.69 -13.16 -11.57
N LEU A 53 -4.65 -13.66 -12.22
CA LEU A 53 -3.48 -12.85 -12.53
C LEU A 53 -3.82 -11.67 -13.46
N ALA A 54 -4.63 -11.91 -14.49
CA ALA A 54 -5.06 -10.87 -15.42
C ALA A 54 -5.89 -9.79 -14.73
N GLU A 55 -6.84 -10.19 -13.89
CA GLU A 55 -7.64 -9.31 -13.04
C GLU A 55 -6.75 -8.43 -12.15
N ARG A 56 -5.78 -9.03 -11.46
CA ARG A 56 -4.88 -8.29 -10.56
C ARG A 56 -3.95 -7.34 -11.31
N LEU A 57 -3.36 -7.77 -12.41
CA LEU A 57 -2.49 -6.90 -13.23
C LEU A 57 -3.28 -5.72 -13.81
N THR A 58 -4.52 -5.94 -14.24
CA THR A 58 -5.41 -4.88 -14.73
C THR A 58 -5.69 -3.88 -13.61
N LYS A 59 -6.12 -4.34 -12.43
CA LYS A 59 -6.36 -3.47 -11.28
C LYS A 59 -5.11 -2.66 -10.89
N LEU A 60 -3.92 -3.26 -10.91
CA LEU A 60 -2.68 -2.55 -10.61
C LEU A 60 -2.31 -1.50 -11.66
N VAL A 61 -2.70 -1.70 -12.92
CA VAL A 61 -2.57 -0.69 -13.98
C VAL A 61 -3.57 0.44 -13.77
N ASP A 62 -4.83 0.11 -13.49
CA ASP A 62 -5.90 1.10 -13.25
C ASP A 62 -5.57 1.99 -12.03
N GLU A 63 -5.00 1.38 -10.98
CA GLU A 63 -4.53 2.09 -9.79
C GLU A 63 -3.22 2.87 -10.03
N GLY A 64 -2.62 2.78 -11.22
CA GLY A 64 -1.37 3.45 -11.58
C GLY A 64 -0.17 2.94 -10.80
N ILE A 65 -0.21 1.73 -10.24
CA ILE A 65 0.94 1.06 -9.58
C ILE A 65 1.86 0.45 -10.65
N LEU A 66 1.25 -0.15 -11.67
CA LEU A 66 1.92 -0.64 -12.86
C LEU A 66 1.51 0.21 -14.07
N THR A 67 2.32 0.17 -15.11
CA THR A 67 1.95 0.64 -16.45
C THR A 67 2.19 -0.48 -17.45
N LYS A 68 1.30 -0.59 -18.44
CA LYS A 68 1.38 -1.58 -19.52
C LYS A 68 2.03 -0.93 -20.75
N VAL A 69 3.21 -1.40 -21.12
CA VAL A 69 4.03 -0.81 -22.19
C VAL A 69 4.23 -1.84 -23.31
N ALA A 70 3.96 -1.45 -24.55
CA ALA A 70 4.29 -2.27 -25.71
C ALA A 70 5.81 -2.33 -25.91
N TYR A 71 6.36 -3.54 -26.07
CA TYR A 71 7.78 -3.73 -26.38
C TYR A 71 8.02 -4.38 -27.75
N SER A 72 6.96 -4.81 -28.43
CA SER A 72 6.96 -5.33 -29.79
C SER A 72 5.65 -4.92 -30.44
N GLN A 73 5.70 -4.49 -31.70
CA GLN A 73 4.51 -4.11 -32.46
C GLN A 73 4.05 -5.21 -33.44
N GLN A 74 4.90 -6.20 -33.75
CA GLN A 74 4.58 -7.31 -34.67
C GLN A 74 5.25 -8.63 -34.24
N PRO A 75 4.56 -9.52 -33.52
CA PRO A 75 3.22 -9.35 -32.94
C PRO A 75 3.24 -8.32 -31.80
N GLU A 76 2.09 -7.74 -31.50
CA GLU A 76 1.96 -6.83 -30.36
C GLU A 76 2.23 -7.58 -29.05
N ARG A 77 3.20 -7.10 -28.27
CA ARG A 77 3.53 -7.69 -26.97
C ARG A 77 3.72 -6.61 -25.93
N PHE A 78 3.22 -6.89 -24.73
CA PHE A 78 3.23 -5.95 -23.62
C PHE A 78 4.05 -6.46 -22.45
N GLU A 79 4.58 -5.51 -21.70
CA GLU A 79 5.18 -5.73 -20.41
C GLU A 79 4.63 -4.75 -19.37
N TYR A 80 4.71 -5.14 -18.11
CA TYR A 80 4.26 -4.38 -16.96
C TYR A 80 5.49 -3.78 -16.27
N ARG A 81 5.47 -2.47 -16.06
CA ARG A 81 6.55 -1.74 -15.37
C ARG A 81 6.00 -1.03 -14.14
N LEU A 82 6.78 -1.02 -13.06
CA LEU A 82 6.45 -0.22 -11.87
C LEU A 82 6.46 1.27 -12.24
N THR A 83 5.43 1.98 -11.81
CA THR A 83 5.38 3.45 -11.86
C THR A 83 6.09 4.03 -10.64
N ARG A 84 6.14 5.37 -10.51
CA ARG A 84 6.57 6.03 -9.27
C ARG A 84 5.72 5.61 -8.06
N LYS A 85 4.41 5.45 -8.22
CA LYS A 85 3.49 4.96 -7.17
C LYS A 85 3.83 3.52 -6.78
N GLY A 86 4.12 2.66 -7.76
CA GLY A 86 4.53 1.28 -7.49
C GLY A 86 5.91 1.16 -6.85
N LEU A 87 6.89 1.97 -7.29
CA LEU A 87 8.23 2.01 -6.69
C LEU A 87 8.19 2.43 -5.21
N ALA A 88 7.26 3.31 -4.83
CA ALA A 88 7.07 3.73 -3.45
C ALA A 88 6.61 2.60 -2.50
N LEU A 89 6.23 1.43 -3.02
CA LEU A 89 5.86 0.25 -2.23
C LEU A 89 7.07 -0.58 -1.78
N TYR A 90 8.29 -0.27 -2.23
CA TYR A 90 9.47 -1.02 -1.86
C TYR A 90 9.71 -1.09 -0.33
N PRO A 91 9.62 0.03 0.43
CA PRO A 91 9.78 -0.01 1.88
C PRO A 91 8.73 -0.91 2.57
N VAL A 92 7.48 -0.91 2.07
CA VAL A 92 6.41 -1.77 2.60
C VAL A 92 6.79 -3.25 2.46
N LEU A 93 7.33 -3.65 1.29
CA LEU A 93 7.78 -5.02 1.07
C LEU A 93 8.96 -5.39 1.95
N MET A 94 9.93 -4.49 2.11
CA MET A 94 11.10 -4.74 2.96
C MET A 94 10.67 -4.99 4.41
N THR A 95 9.87 -4.09 4.98
CA THR A 95 9.38 -4.21 6.36
C THR A 95 8.50 -5.44 6.54
N LEU A 96 7.64 -5.76 5.57
CA LEU A 96 6.81 -6.98 5.62
C LEU A 96 7.65 -8.26 5.55
N SER A 97 8.68 -8.29 4.69
CA SER A 97 9.64 -9.41 4.61
C SER A 97 10.34 -9.61 5.94
N HIS A 98 10.90 -8.54 6.50
CA HIS A 98 11.60 -8.61 7.78
C HIS A 98 10.68 -9.11 8.91
N TRP A 99 9.42 -8.67 8.97
CA TRP A 99 8.45 -9.23 9.90
C TRP A 99 8.23 -10.75 9.68
N GLY A 100 8.10 -11.19 8.44
CA GLY A 100 7.99 -12.62 8.12
C GLY A 100 9.23 -13.41 8.55
N ASP A 101 10.42 -12.85 8.32
CA ASP A 101 11.71 -13.46 8.68
C ASP A 101 11.92 -13.55 10.20
N GLN A 102 11.26 -12.71 10.99
CA GLN A 102 11.35 -12.73 12.46
C GLN A 102 10.32 -13.68 13.09
N TRP A 103 9.13 -13.81 12.48
CA TRP A 103 7.99 -14.44 13.16
C TRP A 103 7.50 -15.74 12.51
N MET A 104 7.83 -15.99 11.24
CA MET A 104 7.25 -17.11 10.46
C MET A 104 8.29 -18.14 9.98
N SER A 105 9.58 -17.85 10.15
CA SER A 105 10.74 -18.65 9.70
C SER A 105 11.15 -19.77 10.65
N GLY A 106 10.72 -19.72 11.92
CA GLY A 106 11.16 -20.69 12.93
C GLY A 106 12.68 -20.64 13.14
N ASP A 107 13.36 -21.78 12.99
CA ASP A 107 14.83 -21.86 13.07
C ASP A 107 15.52 -21.71 11.69
N GLU A 108 14.75 -21.50 10.61
CA GLU A 108 15.32 -21.33 9.28
C GLU A 108 15.93 -19.92 9.11
N PRO A 109 17.10 -19.81 8.45
CA PRO A 109 17.68 -18.51 8.16
C PRO A 109 16.79 -17.73 7.17
N ALA A 110 16.84 -16.40 7.25
CA ALA A 110 16.09 -15.53 6.36
C ALA A 110 16.40 -15.87 4.87
N PRO A 111 15.37 -16.08 4.03
CA PRO A 111 15.55 -16.47 2.63
C PRO A 111 16.14 -15.35 1.77
N LEU A 112 16.07 -14.09 2.23
CA LEU A 112 16.63 -12.92 1.56
C LEU A 112 17.28 -12.00 2.59
N THR A 113 18.45 -11.45 2.26
CA THR A 113 19.11 -10.37 3.01
C THR A 113 19.20 -9.12 2.15
N TYR A 114 19.09 -7.94 2.77
CA TYR A 114 19.17 -6.67 2.05
C TYR A 114 20.57 -6.09 2.15
N TRP A 115 21.20 -5.87 1.00
CA TRP A 115 22.56 -5.30 0.93
C TRP A 115 22.52 -3.84 0.51
N HIS A 116 23.05 -2.95 1.34
CA HIS A 116 23.19 -1.54 0.99
C HIS A 116 24.48 -1.32 0.20
N SER A 117 24.35 -1.24 -1.13
CA SER A 117 25.50 -1.17 -2.05
C SER A 117 26.45 0.01 -1.80
N ARG A 118 25.97 1.13 -1.23
CA ARG A 118 26.82 2.31 -1.00
C ARG A 118 27.79 2.14 0.16
N CYS A 119 27.40 1.42 1.22
CA CYS A 119 28.28 1.17 2.36
C CYS A 119 28.81 -0.27 2.42
N ALA A 120 28.36 -1.16 1.54
CA ALA A 120 28.77 -2.56 1.52
C ALA A 120 28.48 -3.30 2.84
N HIS A 121 27.29 -3.11 3.40
CA HIS A 121 26.83 -3.82 4.60
C HIS A 121 25.45 -4.45 4.37
N SER A 122 25.21 -5.54 5.11
CA SER A 122 23.85 -6.03 5.32
C SER A 122 23.03 -4.97 6.06
N SER A 123 21.76 -4.87 5.72
CA SER A 123 20.85 -3.85 6.22
C SER A 123 19.51 -4.47 6.54
N GLU A 124 18.86 -3.92 7.55
CA GLU A 124 17.49 -4.26 7.94
C GLU A 124 16.62 -3.01 7.80
N PRO A 125 15.35 -3.15 7.41
CA PRO A 125 14.45 -2.02 7.31
C PRO A 125 14.13 -1.49 8.72
N GLN A 126 14.48 -0.23 8.98
CA GLN A 126 14.13 0.46 10.23
C GLN A 126 13.44 1.80 9.90
N LEU A 127 12.36 2.09 10.62
CA LEU A 127 11.71 3.41 10.58
C LEU A 127 12.42 4.34 11.58
N SER A 128 12.77 5.54 11.14
CA SER A 128 13.39 6.57 11.97
C SER A 128 12.59 7.88 11.96
N CYS A 129 12.73 8.65 13.02
CA CYS A 129 12.14 9.97 13.15
C CYS A 129 12.84 10.95 12.19
N THR A 130 12.08 11.67 11.37
CA THR A 130 12.65 12.61 10.39
C THR A 130 13.32 13.84 11.02
N HIS A 131 13.15 14.07 12.33
CA HIS A 131 13.72 15.20 13.05
C HIS A 131 15.04 14.86 13.76
N CYS A 132 15.06 13.80 14.58
CA CYS A 132 16.26 13.39 15.34
C CYS A 132 17.00 12.19 14.74
N ASN A 133 16.42 11.52 13.74
CA ASN A 133 16.94 10.32 13.09
C ASN A 133 17.05 9.08 13.98
N GLU A 134 16.51 9.12 15.21
CA GLU A 134 16.40 7.95 16.09
C GLU A 134 15.30 6.98 15.63
N PRO A 135 15.40 5.68 15.93
CA PRO A 135 14.37 4.69 15.59
C PRO A 135 13.01 5.03 16.19
N LEU A 136 11.93 4.87 15.41
CA LEU A 136 10.55 5.02 15.90
C LEU A 136 10.10 3.74 16.60
N ARG A 137 9.83 3.82 17.90
CA ARG A 137 9.26 2.71 18.68
C ARG A 137 7.75 2.87 18.87
N PRO A 138 6.94 1.80 18.78
CA PRO A 138 5.50 1.89 18.94
C PRO A 138 5.04 2.59 20.23
N GLU A 139 5.75 2.36 21.34
CA GLU A 139 5.48 2.95 22.65
C GLU A 139 5.81 4.45 22.74
N GLU A 140 6.61 4.98 21.81
CA GLU A 140 7.04 6.38 21.75
C GLU A 140 6.28 7.18 20.69
N VAL A 141 5.42 6.53 19.89
CA VAL A 141 4.67 7.15 18.80
C VAL A 141 3.18 7.17 19.12
N SER A 142 2.64 8.38 19.31
CA SER A 142 1.19 8.61 19.39
C SER A 142 0.67 9.22 18.10
N THR A 143 -0.57 8.87 17.74
CA THR A 143 -1.25 9.51 16.61
C THR A 143 -1.89 10.80 17.07
N LYS A 144 -1.80 11.84 16.23
CA LYS A 144 -2.54 13.09 16.39
C LYS A 144 -3.46 13.26 15.19
N LEU A 145 -4.58 13.96 15.39
CA LEU A 145 -5.48 14.27 14.28
C LEU A 145 -4.74 15.10 13.24
N GLY A 146 -4.69 14.56 12.02
CA GLY A 146 -4.24 15.33 10.87
C GLY A 146 -5.27 16.39 10.47
N PRO A 147 -4.92 17.30 9.55
CA PRO A 147 -5.79 18.42 9.15
C PRO A 147 -7.21 18.01 8.74
N ALA A 148 -7.34 16.87 8.04
CA ALA A 148 -8.64 16.37 7.57
C ALA A 148 -9.59 15.97 8.71
N LEU A 149 -9.07 15.40 9.80
CA LEU A 149 -9.89 15.00 10.94
C LEU A 149 -10.07 16.16 11.94
N SER A 150 -9.03 16.98 12.14
CA SER A 150 -9.13 18.18 12.99
C SER A 150 -10.23 19.11 12.48
N ALA A 151 -10.24 19.45 11.19
CA ALA A 151 -11.24 20.34 10.61
C ALA A 151 -12.67 19.81 10.76
N TYR A 152 -12.87 18.48 10.74
CA TYR A 152 -14.16 17.88 10.98
C TYR A 152 -14.62 18.05 12.43
N VAL A 153 -13.71 17.81 13.39
CA VAL A 153 -13.97 17.98 14.82
C VAL A 153 -14.27 19.45 15.12
N ASP A 154 -13.48 20.37 14.60
CA ASP A 154 -13.68 21.82 14.75
C ASP A 154 -15.09 22.22 14.24
N ALA A 155 -15.48 21.73 13.07
CA ALA A 155 -16.81 21.99 12.52
C ALA A 155 -17.95 21.38 13.35
N CYS A 156 -17.75 20.23 14.03
CA CYS A 156 -18.72 19.69 14.99
C CYS A 156 -18.89 20.62 16.19
N ILE A 157 -17.76 21.07 16.77
CA ILE A 157 -17.76 21.96 17.93
C ILE A 157 -18.43 23.29 17.59
N GLU A 158 -18.15 23.88 16.42
CA GLU A 158 -18.79 25.11 15.93
C GLU A 158 -20.32 24.98 15.79
N ARG A 159 -20.81 23.78 15.48
CA ARG A 159 -22.26 23.47 15.41
C ARG A 159 -22.88 23.16 16.78
N GLY A 160 -22.10 23.20 17.87
CA GLY A 160 -22.55 22.81 19.21
C GLY A 160 -22.70 21.30 19.40
N GLU A 161 -22.13 20.49 18.51
CA GLU A 161 -22.12 19.02 18.61
C GLU A 161 -20.93 18.56 19.47
N SER A 162 -21.09 17.45 20.18
CA SER A 162 -19.94 16.79 20.84
C SER A 162 -18.99 16.20 19.80
N ALA A 163 -17.69 16.31 20.04
CA ALA A 163 -16.69 15.64 19.22
C ALA A 163 -16.94 14.12 19.21
N PRO A 164 -16.99 13.47 18.03
CA PRO A 164 -17.12 12.01 17.97
C PRO A 164 -15.89 11.32 18.58
N PRO A 165 -16.02 10.06 19.03
CA PRO A 165 -14.87 9.27 19.46
C PRO A 165 -13.84 9.11 18.33
N ASP A 166 -12.55 9.14 18.68
CA ASP A 166 -11.45 9.04 17.71
C ASP A 166 -11.55 7.82 16.78
N ALA A 167 -12.04 6.68 17.31
CA ALA A 167 -12.23 5.45 16.56
C ALA A 167 -13.25 5.57 15.43
N GLU A 168 -14.23 6.47 15.56
CA GLU A 168 -15.30 6.66 14.57
C GLU A 168 -15.01 7.76 13.56
N LEU A 169 -14.10 8.69 13.90
CA LEU A 169 -13.78 9.85 13.08
C LEU A 169 -13.45 9.50 11.62
N PRO A 170 -12.53 8.56 11.29
CA PRO A 170 -12.16 8.30 9.90
C PRO A 170 -13.32 7.83 9.01
N ARG A 171 -14.28 7.11 9.60
CA ARG A 171 -15.49 6.62 8.92
C ARG A 171 -16.47 7.75 8.68
N LEU A 172 -16.78 8.52 9.73
CA LEU A 172 -17.73 9.63 9.66
C LEU A 172 -17.29 10.71 8.67
N VAL A 173 -15.99 11.03 8.64
CA VAL A 173 -15.44 11.97 7.66
C VAL A 173 -15.50 11.38 6.25
N GLY A 174 -15.20 10.08 6.08
CA GLY A 174 -15.28 9.39 4.80
C GLY A 174 -16.69 9.41 4.20
N GLU A 175 -17.70 9.09 5.00
CA GLU A 175 -19.13 9.12 4.61
C GLU A 175 -19.60 10.52 4.20
N LYS A 176 -19.12 11.60 4.85
CA LYS A 176 -19.44 12.97 4.43
C LYS A 176 -18.78 13.34 3.10
N GLN A 177 -17.53 12.91 2.88
CA GLN A 177 -16.79 13.20 1.65
C GLN A 177 -17.30 12.40 0.44
N ALA A 178 -17.89 11.22 0.67
CA ALA A 178 -18.46 10.36 -0.36
C ALA A 178 -19.83 10.82 -0.88
N LYS A 179 -20.50 11.80 -0.24
CA LYS A 179 -21.76 12.35 -0.77
C LYS A 179 -21.51 13.08 -2.10
N PRO A 180 -22.25 12.76 -3.18
CA PRO A 180 -21.99 13.32 -4.51
C PRO A 180 -22.24 14.83 -4.54
N LYS A 181 -21.49 15.54 -5.39
CA LYS A 181 -21.60 16.98 -5.70
C LYS A 181 -22.91 17.40 -6.40
N ASP A 182 -23.98 16.60 -6.33
CA ASP A 182 -25.27 16.88 -7.00
C ASP A 182 -26.32 17.48 -6.05
N GLN A 183 -25.94 18.53 -5.31
CA GLN A 183 -26.89 19.46 -4.68
C GLN A 183 -26.30 20.88 -4.68
N ILE A 184 -26.13 21.46 -5.86
CA ILE A 184 -26.27 22.91 -6.06
C ILE A 184 -27.02 23.08 -7.39
N ILE A 185 -28.34 23.24 -7.29
CA ILE A 185 -29.13 23.97 -8.29
C ILE A 185 -28.99 25.45 -7.93
#